data_AF-A0A5E4IYR9-F1
#
_entry.id   AF-A0A5E4IYR9-F1
#
_cell.length_a   1.000
_cell.length_b   1.000
_cell.length_c   1.000
_cell.angle_alpha   90.00
_cell.angle_beta   90.00
_cell.angle_gamma   90.00
#
_symmetry.space_group_name_H-M   'P 1'
#
loop_
_entity.id
_entity.type
_entity.pdbx_description
1 polymer ?
#
loop_
_entity_poly.entity_id
_entity_poly.type
_entity_poly.pdbx_seq_one_letter_code
_entity_poly.pdbx_strand_id
1 'polypeptide(L)'
;MSLFGLDVFLLAVAYDLLLGEPTARIHPVVWIGKLIAYLRARARPTRVSGLALAVAVIISTSLAGHLLVVASSPVPLLPLLISAYLLKSTFAIKCLCRVSADIGRMIDQDINQAKKMLPALVGRKTEGLTRAQATSAVIESLSENYVDSILSPIFYYLLFSPVGLGLEAALAFKAISTMDSMIGYRTPALKELGFVGARLDDLANFIPARLSILLIALASPGKALATIKAALKYHSATPSPNSGWPMAASAGALGIRLEKPGFYVLVEEGREPDTADVPRALRLMQAAIALTLAASLLILSIIFIRSE
;
A
#
# COMPACT_ATOMS: atom_id res chain seq x y z
N MET A 1 -2.13 29.74 2.20
CA MET A 1 -2.73 28.40 1.96
C MET A 1 -1.96 27.59 0.92
N SER A 2 -1.28 28.22 -0.05
CA SER A 2 -0.53 27.56 -1.14
C SER A 2 0.50 26.54 -0.63
N LEU A 3 1.41 26.89 0.28
CA LEU A 3 2.47 25.94 0.69
C LEU A 3 2.03 24.86 1.69
N PHE A 4 0.86 24.99 2.31
CA PHE A 4 0.44 24.11 3.42
C PHE A 4 0.38 22.63 3.02
N GLY A 5 -0.11 22.30 1.82
CA GLY A 5 -0.14 20.91 1.36
C GLY A 5 1.25 20.35 1.07
N LEU A 6 2.12 21.15 0.44
CA LEU A 6 3.49 20.74 0.18
C LEU A 6 4.27 20.51 1.48
N ASP A 7 4.12 21.41 2.46
CA ASP A 7 4.76 21.31 3.77
C ASP A 7 4.28 20.07 4.54
N VAL A 8 2.96 19.79 4.52
CA VAL A 8 2.37 18.58 5.11
C VAL A 8 2.97 17.32 4.47
N PHE A 9 3.09 17.29 3.15
CA PHE A 9 3.67 16.15 2.44
C PHE A 9 5.15 15.94 2.79
N LEU A 10 5.96 16.99 2.73
CA LEU A 10 7.39 16.94 3.08
C LEU A 10 7.60 16.46 4.51
N LEU A 11 6.83 17.00 5.46
CA LEU A 11 6.93 16.64 6.86
C LEU A 11 6.45 15.20 7.12
N ALA A 12 5.40 14.75 6.44
CA ALA A 12 4.91 13.37 6.54
C ALA A 12 5.96 12.36 6.04
N VAL A 13 6.60 12.66 4.90
CA VAL A 13 7.68 11.83 4.34
C VAL A 13 8.90 11.83 5.25
N ALA A 14 9.31 13.00 5.76
CA ALA A 14 10.41 13.11 6.71
C ALA A 14 10.13 12.31 7.99
N TYR A 15 8.91 12.38 8.52
CA TYR A 15 8.49 11.60 9.67
C TYR A 15 8.66 10.10 9.40
N ASP A 16 8.17 9.58 8.27
CA ASP A 16 8.28 8.14 7.98
C ASP A 16 9.74 7.69 7.86
N LEU A 17 10.56 8.44 7.12
CA LEU A 17 11.96 8.06 6.88
C LEU A 17 12.82 8.16 8.16
N LEU A 18 12.55 9.13 9.03
CA LEU A 18 13.32 9.34 10.26
C LEU A 18 12.79 8.46 11.41
N LEU A 19 11.48 8.51 11.68
CA LEU A 19 10.87 7.90 12.86
C LEU A 19 10.19 6.55 12.57
N GLY A 20 9.71 6.32 11.35
CA GLY A 20 8.99 5.10 10.97
C GLY A 20 7.59 5.02 11.57
N GLU A 21 7.13 3.81 11.91
CA GLU A 21 5.80 3.61 12.48
C GLU A 21 5.68 4.03 13.94
N PRO A 22 4.63 4.78 14.31
CA PRO A 22 4.35 5.01 15.71
C PRO A 22 3.87 3.73 16.40
N THR A 23 3.91 3.70 17.73
CA THR A 23 3.40 2.55 18.49
C THR A 23 1.91 2.30 18.21
N ALA A 24 1.47 1.04 18.30
CA ALA A 24 0.09 0.64 18.04
C ALA A 24 -0.97 1.38 18.89
N ARG A 25 -0.57 1.97 20.04
CA ARG A 25 -1.47 2.75 20.90
C ARG A 25 -1.94 4.04 20.22
N ILE A 26 -1.03 4.71 19.52
CA ILE A 26 -1.30 6.01 18.90
C ILE A 26 -1.51 5.94 17.39
N HIS A 27 -1.29 4.79 16.76
CA HIS A 27 -1.36 4.66 15.31
C HIS A 27 -2.80 4.75 14.75
N PRO A 28 -3.12 5.72 13.87
CA PRO A 28 -4.48 5.90 13.33
C PRO A 28 -5.06 4.66 12.63
N VAL A 29 -4.25 3.93 11.86
CA VAL A 29 -4.66 2.66 11.21
C VAL A 29 -5.13 1.61 12.22
N VAL A 30 -4.52 1.54 13.40
CA VAL A 30 -4.98 0.62 14.46
C VAL A 30 -6.34 1.05 14.99
N TRP A 31 -6.62 2.35 15.08
CA TRP A 31 -7.94 2.84 15.48
C TRP A 31 -9.01 2.58 14.42
N ILE A 32 -8.69 2.76 13.14
CA ILE A 32 -9.55 2.35 12.01
C ILE A 32 -9.87 0.85 12.13
N GLY A 33 -8.86 0.01 12.36
CA GLY A 33 -9.04 -1.43 12.51
C GLY A 33 -9.93 -1.81 13.70
N LYS A 34 -9.78 -1.12 14.84
CA LYS A 34 -10.66 -1.30 16.01
C LYS A 34 -12.11 -0.92 15.69
N LEU A 35 -12.33 0.17 14.97
CA LEU A 35 -13.67 0.57 14.52
C LEU A 35 -14.29 -0.47 13.59
N ILE A 36 -13.53 -0.97 12.61
CA ILE A 36 -13.98 -2.05 11.71
C ILE A 36 -14.36 -3.29 12.50
N ALA A 37 -13.52 -3.73 13.45
CA ALA A 37 -13.79 -4.89 14.29
C ALA A 37 -15.06 -4.70 15.14
N TYR A 38 -15.23 -3.52 15.73
CA TYR A 38 -16.40 -3.17 16.52
C TYR A 38 -17.70 -3.20 15.71
N LEU A 39 -17.69 -2.62 14.50
CA LEU A 39 -18.85 -2.59 13.60
C LEU A 39 -19.13 -3.97 13.02
N ARG A 40 -18.10 -4.72 12.61
CA ARG A 40 -18.21 -6.09 12.12
C ARG A 40 -18.90 -7.00 13.13
N ALA A 41 -18.55 -6.91 14.41
CA ALA A 41 -19.15 -7.73 15.46
C ALA A 41 -20.67 -7.50 15.65
N ARG A 42 -21.21 -6.38 15.13
CA ARG A 42 -22.63 -6.01 15.22
C ARG A 42 -23.35 -6.09 13.87
N ALA A 43 -22.61 -6.30 12.78
CA ALA A 43 -23.15 -6.33 11.44
C ALA A 43 -23.72 -7.72 11.11
N ARG A 44 -24.83 -7.76 10.36
CA ARG A 44 -25.31 -9.01 9.76
C ARG A 44 -24.42 -9.37 8.57
N PRO A 45 -24.21 -10.66 8.25
CA PRO A 45 -23.39 -11.09 7.12
C PRO A 45 -24.10 -10.85 5.78
N THR A 46 -24.37 -9.58 5.44
CA THR A 46 -25.09 -9.16 4.23
C THR A 46 -24.36 -8.01 3.55
N ARG A 47 -24.57 -7.83 2.24
CA ARG A 47 -23.97 -6.72 1.47
C ARG A 47 -24.44 -5.35 1.94
N VAL A 48 -25.69 -5.23 2.37
CA VAL A 48 -26.25 -3.96 2.89
C VAL A 48 -25.54 -3.55 4.18
N SER A 49 -25.33 -4.50 5.11
CA SER A 49 -24.52 -4.24 6.30
C SER A 49 -23.06 -3.94 5.95
N GLY A 50 -22.52 -4.59 4.91
CA GLY A 50 -21.18 -4.31 4.38
C GLY A 50 -21.03 -2.89 3.84
N LEU A 51 -22.03 -2.42 3.08
CA LEU A 51 -22.09 -1.04 2.60
C LEU A 51 -22.19 -0.04 3.75
N ALA A 52 -23.09 -0.29 4.70
CA ALA A 52 -23.26 0.58 5.86
C ALA A 52 -21.97 0.67 6.69
N LEU A 53 -21.29 -0.46 6.90
CA LEU A 53 -19.99 -0.51 7.57
C LEU A 53 -18.96 0.30 6.77
N ALA A 54 -18.85 0.09 5.46
CA ALA A 54 -17.89 0.79 4.62
C ALA A 54 -18.08 2.31 4.65
N VAL A 55 -19.32 2.77 4.47
CA VAL A 55 -19.67 4.19 4.54
C VAL A 55 -19.35 4.76 5.92
N ALA A 56 -19.74 4.06 6.99
CA ALA A 56 -19.48 4.51 8.35
C ALA A 56 -17.97 4.65 8.64
N VAL A 57 -17.15 3.68 8.25
CA VAL A 57 -15.70 3.72 8.49
C VAL A 57 -15.03 4.82 7.66
N ILE A 58 -15.37 4.94 6.38
CA ILE A 58 -14.77 5.96 5.50
C ILE A 58 -15.13 7.37 5.99
N ILE A 59 -16.43 7.65 6.19
CA ILE A 59 -16.89 8.98 6.62
C ILE A 59 -16.30 9.32 7.99
N SER A 60 -16.39 8.42 8.97
CA SER A 60 -15.87 8.71 10.31
C SER A 60 -14.36 8.93 10.34
N THR A 61 -13.59 8.18 9.55
CA THR A 61 -12.12 8.34 9.47
C THR A 61 -11.75 9.69 8.87
N SER A 62 -12.31 10.02 7.70
CA SER A 62 -12.02 11.31 7.03
C SER A 62 -12.53 12.50 7.83
N LEU A 63 -13.75 12.41 8.40
CA LEU A 63 -14.33 13.47 9.21
C LEU A 63 -13.54 13.67 10.52
N ALA A 64 -13.15 12.60 11.20
CA ALA A 64 -12.35 12.72 12.42
C ALA A 64 -10.98 13.38 12.13
N GLY A 65 -10.32 12.98 11.03
CA GLY A 65 -9.08 13.63 10.59
C GLY A 65 -9.27 15.12 10.32
N HIS A 66 -10.31 15.49 9.56
CA HIS A 66 -10.65 16.87 9.27
C HIS A 66 -10.91 17.70 10.54
N LEU A 67 -11.78 17.19 11.42
CA LEU A 67 -12.14 17.88 12.67
C LEU A 67 -10.93 18.05 13.62
N LEU A 68 -10.01 17.08 13.66
CA LEU A 68 -8.77 17.21 14.44
C LEU A 68 -7.89 18.35 13.92
N VAL A 69 -7.76 18.49 12.61
CA VAL A 69 -6.99 19.59 12.00
C VAL A 69 -7.68 20.93 12.28
N VAL A 70 -9.00 21.03 12.09
CA VAL A 70 -9.76 22.25 12.38
C VAL A 70 -9.67 22.65 13.85
N ALA A 71 -9.84 21.71 14.77
CA ALA A 71 -9.75 21.94 16.21
C ALA A 71 -8.35 22.41 16.64
N SER A 72 -7.31 22.07 15.88
CA SER A 72 -5.94 22.49 16.14
C SER A 72 -5.58 23.88 15.60
N SER A 73 -6.46 24.50 14.80
CA SER A 73 -6.23 25.80 14.18
C SER A 73 -5.85 26.96 15.13
N PRO A 74 -6.27 27.00 16.41
CA PRO A 74 -5.86 28.09 17.31
C PRO A 74 -4.38 28.03 17.74
N VAL A 75 -3.71 26.88 17.60
CA VAL A 75 -2.32 26.69 18.05
C VAL A 75 -1.38 26.77 16.84
N PRO A 76 -0.41 27.71 16.81
CA PRO A 76 0.54 27.80 15.71
C PRO A 76 1.26 26.48 15.44
N LEU A 77 1.46 26.16 14.15
CA LEU A 77 2.09 24.92 13.65
C LEU A 77 1.34 23.61 13.95
N LEU A 78 0.43 23.56 14.93
CA LEU A 78 -0.25 22.33 15.30
C LEU A 78 -1.07 21.70 14.15
N PRO A 79 -1.81 22.46 13.31
CA PRO A 79 -2.48 21.91 12.13
C PRO A 79 -1.54 21.24 11.15
N LEU A 80 -0.35 21.81 10.95
CA LEU A 80 0.69 21.25 10.09
C LEU A 80 1.20 19.92 10.67
N LEU A 81 1.54 19.91 11.97
CA LEU A 81 2.04 18.71 12.65
C LEU A 81 1.00 17.57 12.66
N ILE A 82 -0.27 17.87 12.96
CA ILE A 82 -1.35 16.89 12.95
C ILE A 82 -1.63 16.39 11.54
N SER A 83 -1.70 17.29 10.55
CA SER A 83 -1.92 16.90 9.15
C SER A 83 -0.79 16.01 8.64
N ALA A 84 0.47 16.34 8.93
CA ALA A 84 1.62 15.53 8.57
C ALA A 84 1.60 14.16 9.26
N TYR A 85 1.26 14.11 10.55
CA TYR A 85 1.12 12.86 11.29
C TYR A 85 0.01 11.95 10.72
N LEU A 86 -1.17 12.53 10.46
CA LEU A 86 -2.30 11.82 9.88
C LEU A 86 -1.98 11.33 8.46
N LEU A 87 -1.40 12.19 7.61
CA LEU A 87 -0.98 11.81 6.26
C LEU A 87 0.08 10.70 6.31
N LYS A 88 1.10 10.85 7.15
CA LYS A 88 2.13 9.82 7.37
C LYS A 88 1.50 8.48 7.73
N SER A 89 0.46 8.47 8.55
CA SER A 89 -0.19 7.21 8.96
C SER A 89 -0.85 6.45 7.80
N THR A 90 -1.04 7.10 6.64
CA THR A 90 -1.61 6.48 5.44
C THR A 90 -0.59 5.73 4.58
N PHE A 91 0.71 5.94 4.79
CA PHE A 91 1.77 5.22 4.05
C PHE A 91 2.86 4.67 4.98
N ALA A 92 3.65 3.70 4.49
CA ALA A 92 4.58 2.94 5.34
C ALA A 92 5.89 2.57 4.61
N ILE A 93 6.67 3.56 4.16
CA ILE A 93 7.88 3.35 3.33
C ILE A 93 8.94 2.59 4.12
N LYS A 94 9.35 3.13 5.28
CA LYS A 94 10.42 2.56 6.10
C LYS A 94 10.04 1.18 6.63
N CYS A 95 8.78 1.01 7.04
CA CYS A 95 8.26 -0.25 7.56
C CYS A 95 8.31 -1.35 6.49
N LEU A 96 7.74 -1.08 5.31
CA LEU A 96 7.68 -2.05 4.22
C LEU A 96 9.08 -2.53 3.82
N CYS A 97 10.01 -1.60 3.55
CA CYS A 97 11.37 -1.97 3.17
C CYS A 97 12.09 -2.75 4.26
N ARG A 98 11.93 -2.36 5.53
CA ARG A 98 12.58 -3.05 6.65
C ARG A 98 12.06 -4.48 6.82
N VAL A 99 10.74 -4.66 6.90
CA VAL A 99 10.12 -5.98 7.10
C VAL A 99 10.48 -6.92 5.95
N SER A 100 10.41 -6.46 4.70
CA SER A 100 10.84 -7.25 3.54
C SER A 100 12.33 -7.60 3.58
N ALA A 101 13.20 -6.68 4.00
CA ALA A 101 14.63 -6.94 4.14
C ALA A 101 14.94 -7.95 5.26
N ASP A 102 14.28 -7.81 6.41
CA ASP A 102 14.48 -8.66 7.57
C ASP A 102 14.03 -10.10 7.27
N ILE A 103 12.86 -10.28 6.67
CA ILE A 103 12.37 -11.58 6.23
C ILE A 103 13.26 -12.15 5.13
N GLY A 104 13.69 -11.34 4.15
CA GLY A 104 14.61 -11.77 3.11
C GLY A 104 15.92 -12.35 3.65
N ARG A 105 16.54 -11.67 4.62
CA ARG A 105 17.74 -12.18 5.29
C ARG A 105 17.45 -13.45 6.10
N MET A 106 16.30 -13.50 6.78
CA MET A 106 15.92 -14.67 7.56
C MET A 106 15.66 -15.90 6.68
N ILE A 107 15.14 -15.73 5.46
CA ILE A 107 14.98 -16.85 4.52
C ILE A 107 16.33 -17.53 4.32
N ASP A 108 17.40 -16.77 4.08
CA ASP A 108 18.76 -17.29 3.93
C ASP A 108 19.25 -18.03 5.18
N GLN A 109 19.13 -17.37 6.34
CA GLN A 109 19.67 -17.83 7.63
C GLN A 109 18.90 -19.00 8.25
N ASP A 110 17.59 -18.88 8.37
CA ASP A 110 16.69 -19.88 8.97
C ASP A 110 15.29 -19.77 8.34
N ILE A 111 15.05 -20.63 7.35
CA ILE A 111 13.76 -20.70 6.65
C ILE A 111 12.57 -20.98 7.60
N ASN A 112 12.76 -21.72 8.69
CA ASN A 112 11.67 -22.01 9.62
C ASN A 112 11.28 -20.76 10.40
N GLN A 113 12.27 -19.96 10.81
CA GLN A 113 12.01 -18.67 11.43
C GLN A 113 11.42 -17.68 10.43
N ALA A 114 11.90 -17.65 9.18
CA ALA A 114 11.35 -16.80 8.13
C ALA A 114 9.86 -17.09 7.86
N LYS A 115 9.48 -18.38 7.84
CA LYS A 115 8.08 -18.81 7.70
C LYS A 115 7.17 -18.27 8.81
N LYS A 116 7.68 -18.12 10.04
CA LYS A 116 6.93 -17.52 11.15
C LYS A 116 6.81 -16.00 11.03
N MET A 117 7.74 -15.35 10.34
CA MET A 117 7.73 -13.90 10.10
C MET A 117 6.89 -13.50 8.87
N LEU A 118 6.83 -14.36 7.85
CA LEU A 118 6.10 -14.11 6.60
C LEU A 118 4.64 -13.65 6.77
N PRO A 119 3.85 -14.09 7.76
CA PRO A 119 2.49 -13.60 7.97
C PRO A 119 2.39 -12.08 8.22
N ALA A 120 3.50 -11.41 8.54
CA ALA A 120 3.56 -9.94 8.59
C ALA A 120 3.44 -9.27 7.20
N LEU A 121 3.67 -10.03 6.12
CA LEU A 121 3.58 -9.56 4.72
C LEU A 121 2.47 -10.26 3.93
N VAL A 122 2.23 -11.55 4.19
CA VAL A 122 1.40 -12.41 3.32
C VAL A 122 0.13 -12.87 4.03
N GLY A 123 -0.99 -12.84 3.31
CA GLY A 123 -2.27 -13.42 3.76
C GLY A 123 -2.43 -14.93 3.44
N ARG A 124 -1.34 -15.72 3.41
CA ARG A 124 -1.36 -17.16 3.05
C ARG A 124 -0.63 -18.01 4.10
N LYS A 125 -0.96 -19.31 4.17
CA LYS A 125 -0.21 -20.28 4.98
C LYS A 125 1.25 -20.37 4.51
N THR A 126 2.19 -20.46 5.43
CA THR A 126 3.63 -20.31 5.16
C THR A 126 4.45 -21.56 5.49
N GLU A 127 3.90 -22.49 6.27
CA GLU A 127 4.63 -23.63 6.85
C GLU A 127 5.24 -24.54 5.79
N GLY A 128 4.56 -24.70 4.65
CA GLY A 128 4.97 -25.56 3.54
C GLY A 128 5.84 -24.89 2.46
N LEU A 129 6.14 -23.59 2.57
CA LEU A 129 6.83 -22.88 1.48
C LEU A 129 8.28 -23.35 1.32
N THR A 130 8.73 -23.55 0.08
CA THR A 130 10.16 -23.70 -0.23
C THR A 130 10.88 -22.35 -0.09
N ARG A 131 12.22 -22.36 -0.14
CA ARG A 131 13.04 -21.12 -0.15
C ARG A 131 12.67 -20.20 -1.30
N ALA A 132 12.50 -20.75 -2.51
CA ALA A 132 12.08 -20.01 -3.69
C ALA A 132 10.67 -19.44 -3.51
N GLN A 133 9.71 -20.23 -3.01
CA GLN A 133 8.34 -19.76 -2.78
C GLN A 133 8.24 -18.71 -1.66
N ALA A 134 9.07 -18.80 -0.63
CA ALA A 134 9.19 -17.79 0.42
C ALA A 134 9.79 -16.49 -0.13
N THR A 135 10.83 -16.60 -0.96
CA THR A 135 11.45 -15.46 -1.67
C THR A 135 10.44 -14.79 -2.59
N SER A 136 9.72 -15.59 -3.39
CA SER A 136 8.60 -15.12 -4.21
C SER A 136 7.59 -14.37 -3.36
N ALA A 137 7.19 -14.93 -2.22
CA ALA A 137 6.20 -14.31 -1.34
C ALA A 137 6.62 -12.92 -0.85
N VAL A 138 7.90 -12.75 -0.49
CA VAL A 138 8.43 -11.45 -0.07
C VAL A 138 8.40 -10.44 -1.23
N ILE A 139 8.80 -10.85 -2.43
CA ILE A 139 8.85 -9.97 -3.61
C ILE A 139 7.44 -9.62 -4.11
N GLU A 140 6.53 -10.60 -4.15
CA GLU A 140 5.10 -10.43 -4.42
C GLU A 140 4.52 -9.36 -3.48
N SER A 141 4.62 -9.57 -2.16
CA SER A 141 4.07 -8.67 -1.16
C SER A 141 4.74 -7.30 -1.14
N LEU A 142 6.06 -7.23 -1.36
CA LEU A 142 6.78 -5.96 -1.45
C LEU A 142 6.26 -5.12 -2.64
N SER A 143 6.02 -5.76 -3.79
CA SER A 143 5.55 -5.08 -5.00
C SER A 143 4.08 -4.68 -4.90
N GLU A 144 3.23 -5.55 -4.35
CA GLU A 144 1.81 -5.27 -4.10
C GLU A 144 1.65 -4.13 -3.10
N ASN A 145 2.32 -4.20 -1.94
CA ASN A 145 2.22 -3.17 -0.90
C ASN A 145 2.90 -1.85 -1.28
N TYR A 146 3.80 -1.82 -2.27
CA TYR A 146 4.25 -0.56 -2.83
C TYR A 146 3.05 0.25 -3.40
N VAL A 147 2.09 -0.43 -4.03
CA VAL A 147 0.86 0.24 -4.48
C VAL A 147 -0.01 0.60 -3.28
N ASP A 148 -0.42 -0.39 -2.49
CA ASP A 148 -1.45 -0.22 -1.46
C ASP A 148 -1.01 0.68 -0.29
N SER A 149 0.27 0.65 0.06
CA SER A 149 0.80 1.33 1.24
C SER A 149 1.68 2.53 0.93
N ILE A 150 1.89 2.90 -0.34
CA ILE A 150 2.72 4.06 -0.70
C ILE A 150 2.09 4.82 -1.88
N LEU A 151 1.99 4.19 -3.06
CA LEU A 151 1.57 4.90 -4.27
C LEU A 151 0.12 5.38 -4.19
N SER A 152 -0.81 4.53 -3.78
CA SER A 152 -2.24 4.86 -3.71
C SER A 152 -2.59 5.95 -2.69
N PRO A 153 -2.14 5.91 -1.41
CA PRO A 153 -2.44 6.99 -0.47
C PRO A 153 -1.85 8.34 -0.93
N ILE A 154 -0.64 8.33 -1.50
CA ILE A 154 -0.02 9.54 -2.07
C ILE A 154 -0.81 10.01 -3.31
N PHE A 155 -1.22 9.10 -4.19
CA PHE A 155 -2.01 9.42 -5.37
C PHE A 155 -3.31 10.16 -4.99
N TYR A 156 -4.05 9.66 -4.00
CA TYR A 156 -5.28 10.32 -3.54
C TYR A 156 -5.01 11.64 -2.84
N TYR A 157 -3.91 11.76 -2.09
CA TYR A 157 -3.46 13.03 -1.54
C TYR A 157 -3.24 14.07 -2.64
N LEU A 158 -2.48 13.73 -3.69
CA LEU A 158 -2.20 14.62 -4.82
C LEU A 158 -3.47 14.98 -5.60
N LEU A 159 -4.31 13.99 -5.91
CA LEU A 159 -5.50 14.17 -6.73
C LEU A 159 -6.51 15.15 -6.12
N PHE A 160 -6.66 15.13 -4.80
CA PHE A 160 -7.63 15.96 -4.07
C PHE A 160 -6.99 17.20 -3.40
N SER A 161 -5.66 17.35 -3.47
CA SER A 161 -4.97 18.56 -2.98
C SER A 161 -5.46 19.86 -3.62
N PRO A 162 -5.74 19.96 -4.94
CA PRO A 162 -6.23 21.20 -5.56
C PRO A 162 -7.57 21.70 -5.02
N VAL A 163 -8.40 20.81 -4.47
CA VAL A 163 -9.70 21.16 -3.85
C VAL A 163 -9.62 21.21 -2.32
N GLY A 164 -8.42 21.11 -1.75
CA GLY A 164 -8.20 21.17 -0.29
C GLY A 164 -8.60 19.90 0.48
N LEU A 165 -8.86 18.78 -0.21
CA LEU A 165 -9.31 17.50 0.41
C LEU A 165 -8.25 16.39 0.34
N GLY A 166 -6.98 16.74 0.11
CA GLY A 166 -5.90 15.77 -0.06
C GLY A 166 -5.74 14.83 1.14
N LEU A 167 -5.72 15.37 2.36
CA LEU A 167 -5.55 14.57 3.58
C LEU A 167 -6.74 13.63 3.79
N GLU A 168 -7.95 14.14 3.64
CA GLU A 168 -9.21 13.42 3.82
C GLU A 168 -9.33 12.27 2.80
N ALA A 169 -8.88 12.50 1.56
CA ALA A 169 -8.85 11.49 0.51
C ALA A 169 -7.83 10.38 0.80
N ALA A 170 -6.63 10.72 1.29
CA ALA A 170 -5.63 9.73 1.71
C ALA A 170 -6.12 8.89 2.91
N LEU A 171 -6.79 9.52 3.87
CA LEU A 171 -7.41 8.84 5.01
C LEU A 171 -8.58 7.93 4.58
N ALA A 172 -9.43 8.39 3.66
CA ALA A 172 -10.51 7.59 3.07
C ALA A 172 -9.96 6.36 2.36
N PHE A 173 -8.92 6.54 1.55
CA PHE A 173 -8.24 5.43 0.89
C PHE A 173 -7.67 4.43 1.91
N LYS A 174 -6.98 4.91 2.95
CA LYS A 174 -6.44 4.01 3.98
C LYS A 174 -7.55 3.26 4.72
N ALA A 175 -8.69 3.88 4.97
CA ALA A 175 -9.87 3.22 5.52
C ALA A 175 -10.37 2.09 4.60
N ILE A 176 -10.48 2.34 3.29
CA ILE A 176 -10.85 1.33 2.28
C ILE A 176 -9.87 0.14 2.31
N SER A 177 -8.58 0.40 2.20
CA SER A 177 -7.54 -0.63 2.19
C SER A 177 -7.47 -1.44 3.50
N THR A 178 -7.67 -0.77 4.63
CA THR A 178 -7.72 -1.45 5.94
C THR A 178 -8.95 -2.36 6.05
N MET A 179 -10.10 -1.94 5.49
CA MET A 179 -11.29 -2.79 5.44
C MET A 179 -11.07 -4.03 4.59
N ASP A 180 -10.49 -3.92 3.40
CA ASP A 180 -10.22 -5.09 2.56
C ASP A 180 -9.30 -6.08 3.28
N SER A 181 -8.22 -5.58 3.89
CA SER A 181 -7.28 -6.42 4.66
C SER A 181 -7.91 -7.13 5.87
N MET A 182 -8.99 -6.60 6.45
CA MET A 182 -9.63 -7.18 7.65
C MET A 182 -10.87 -8.02 7.36
N ILE A 183 -11.64 -7.66 6.35
CA ILE A 183 -12.95 -8.27 6.05
C ILE A 183 -13.14 -8.67 4.58
N GLY A 184 -12.22 -8.35 3.67
CA GLY A 184 -12.32 -8.67 2.23
C GLY A 184 -12.15 -10.15 1.86
N TYR A 185 -11.78 -11.00 2.82
CA TYR A 185 -11.59 -12.43 2.58
C TYR A 185 -12.89 -13.14 2.15
N ARG A 186 -12.78 -14.03 1.16
CA ARG A 186 -13.91 -14.84 0.65
C ARG A 186 -14.24 -16.06 1.51
N THR A 187 -14.31 -15.89 2.83
CA THR A 187 -14.77 -16.96 3.74
C THR A 187 -16.30 -16.95 3.83
N PRO A 188 -16.98 -18.05 4.19
CA PRO A 188 -18.44 -18.08 4.31
C PRO A 188 -19.01 -16.98 5.22
N ALA A 189 -18.28 -16.60 6.28
CA ALA A 189 -18.69 -15.54 7.21
C ALA A 189 -18.50 -14.11 6.66
N LEU A 190 -17.57 -13.90 5.73
CA LEU A 190 -17.18 -12.58 5.23
C LEU A 190 -17.59 -12.31 3.78
N LYS A 191 -17.93 -13.35 3.01
CA LYS A 191 -18.21 -13.25 1.57
C LYS A 191 -19.20 -12.14 1.22
N GLU A 192 -20.29 -12.01 1.98
CA GLU A 192 -21.31 -10.98 1.73
C GLU A 192 -21.00 -9.65 2.42
N LEU A 193 -20.53 -9.69 3.68
CA LEU A 193 -20.22 -8.48 4.46
C LEU A 193 -19.02 -7.71 3.89
N GLY A 194 -17.95 -8.42 3.54
CA GLY A 194 -16.71 -7.88 3.00
C GLY A 194 -16.76 -7.50 1.54
N PHE A 195 -17.81 -7.90 0.81
CA PHE A 195 -17.92 -7.70 -0.63
C PHE A 195 -17.73 -6.24 -1.04
N VAL A 196 -18.38 -5.31 -0.34
CA VAL A 196 -18.31 -3.88 -0.66
C VAL A 196 -16.92 -3.33 -0.41
N GLY A 197 -16.29 -3.68 0.72
CA GLY A 197 -14.91 -3.27 1.04
C GLY A 197 -13.93 -3.72 -0.04
N ALA A 198 -13.97 -5.00 -0.42
CA ALA A 198 -13.11 -5.55 -1.46
C ALA A 198 -13.32 -4.89 -2.84
N ARG A 199 -14.56 -4.55 -3.19
CA ARG A 199 -14.85 -3.85 -4.46
C ARG A 199 -14.43 -2.39 -4.46
N LEU A 200 -14.55 -1.72 -3.32
CA LEU A 200 -14.05 -0.35 -3.17
C LEU A 200 -12.53 -0.33 -3.25
N ASP A 201 -11.84 -1.31 -2.66
CA ASP A 201 -10.38 -1.43 -2.79
C ASP A 201 -9.95 -1.71 -4.23
N ASP A 202 -10.59 -2.69 -4.89
CA ASP A 202 -10.39 -2.97 -6.32
C ASP A 202 -10.55 -1.70 -7.18
N LEU A 203 -11.56 -0.87 -6.89
CA LEU A 203 -11.79 0.37 -7.62
C LEU A 203 -10.72 1.43 -7.29
N ALA A 204 -10.40 1.59 -6.01
CA ALA A 204 -9.50 2.64 -5.53
C ALA A 204 -8.05 2.41 -5.98
N ASN A 205 -7.62 1.15 -6.04
CA ASN A 205 -6.29 0.77 -6.50
C ASN A 205 -6.20 0.64 -8.04
N PHE A 206 -7.30 0.78 -8.79
CA PHE A 206 -7.30 0.55 -10.23
C PHE A 206 -6.31 1.44 -10.99
N ILE A 207 -6.35 2.75 -10.77
CA ILE A 207 -5.45 3.71 -11.42
C ILE A 207 -4.03 3.60 -10.84
N PRO A 208 -3.81 3.64 -9.51
CA PRO A 208 -2.48 3.49 -8.91
C PRO A 208 -1.74 2.23 -9.37
N ALA A 209 -2.41 1.08 -9.42
CA ALA A 209 -1.80 -0.18 -9.86
C ALA A 209 -1.26 -0.11 -11.29
N ARG A 210 -1.92 0.64 -12.19
CA ARG A 210 -1.45 0.82 -13.58
C ARG A 210 -0.32 1.84 -13.67
N LEU A 211 -0.38 2.91 -12.88
CA LEU A 211 0.71 3.88 -12.77
C LEU A 211 1.99 3.24 -12.22
N SER A 212 1.86 2.22 -11.36
CA SER A 212 2.99 1.49 -10.78
C SER A 212 3.94 0.94 -11.85
N ILE A 213 3.42 0.50 -13.00
CA ILE A 213 4.21 -0.08 -14.10
C ILE A 213 5.23 0.94 -14.61
N LEU A 214 4.80 2.19 -14.81
CA LEU A 214 5.64 3.25 -15.33
C LEU A 214 6.77 3.57 -14.33
N LEU A 215 6.43 3.67 -13.05
CA LEU A 215 7.38 3.96 -11.98
C LEU A 215 8.40 2.83 -11.80
N ILE A 216 7.97 1.57 -11.89
CA ILE A 216 8.85 0.39 -11.81
C ILE A 216 9.73 0.26 -13.07
N ALA A 217 9.20 0.57 -14.25
CA ALA A 217 9.95 0.57 -15.50
C ALA A 217 11.03 1.66 -15.51
N LEU A 218 10.71 2.86 -15.03
CA LEU A 218 11.67 3.96 -14.85
C LEU A 218 12.72 3.64 -13.77
N ALA A 219 12.37 2.88 -12.74
CA ALA A 219 13.31 2.40 -11.73
C ALA A 219 14.31 1.35 -12.27
N SER A 220 14.05 0.79 -13.45
CA SER A 220 14.91 -0.20 -14.10
C SER A 220 15.06 0.06 -15.61
N PRO A 221 15.67 1.19 -16.02
CA PRO A 221 15.62 1.66 -17.41
C PRO A 221 16.14 0.63 -18.43
N GLY A 222 17.22 -0.09 -18.09
CA GLY A 222 17.77 -1.17 -18.94
C GLY A 222 16.86 -2.41 -19.09
N LYS A 223 15.79 -2.51 -18.31
CA LYS A 223 14.78 -3.58 -18.33
C LYS A 223 13.36 -3.03 -18.48
N ALA A 224 13.19 -1.75 -18.85
CA ALA A 224 11.88 -1.11 -18.94
C ALA A 224 10.92 -1.85 -19.89
N LEU A 225 11.40 -2.26 -21.06
CA LEU A 225 10.57 -3.01 -22.02
C LEU A 225 10.13 -4.38 -21.48
N ALA A 226 11.03 -5.09 -20.78
CA ALA A 226 10.71 -6.38 -20.17
C ALA A 226 9.70 -6.22 -19.03
N THR A 227 9.86 -5.17 -18.20
CA THR A 227 8.95 -4.78 -17.12
C THR A 227 7.53 -4.54 -17.65
N ILE A 228 7.39 -3.70 -18.68
CA ILE A 228 6.09 -3.36 -19.27
C ILE A 228 5.46 -4.59 -19.94
N LYS A 229 6.22 -5.36 -20.73
CA LYS A 229 5.73 -6.58 -21.37
C LYS A 229 5.24 -7.61 -20.36
N ALA A 230 5.99 -7.82 -19.28
CA ALA A 230 5.61 -8.74 -18.21
C ALA A 230 4.31 -8.29 -17.54
N ALA A 231 4.19 -7.01 -17.17
CA ALA A 231 2.98 -6.44 -16.61
C ALA A 231 1.78 -6.66 -17.53
N LEU A 232 1.87 -6.28 -18.81
CA LEU A 232 0.78 -6.43 -19.78
C LEU A 232 0.39 -7.89 -20.04
N LYS A 233 1.35 -8.82 -20.03
CA LYS A 233 1.09 -10.25 -20.27
C LYS A 233 0.47 -10.95 -19.06
N TYR A 234 0.90 -10.61 -17.84
CA TYR A 234 0.61 -11.40 -16.64
C TYR A 234 -0.30 -10.72 -15.61
N HIS A 235 -0.67 -9.43 -15.77
CA HIS A 235 -1.44 -8.71 -14.75
C HIS A 235 -2.78 -9.37 -14.38
N SER A 236 -3.38 -10.14 -15.29
CA SER A 236 -4.69 -10.78 -15.11
C SER A 236 -4.61 -12.17 -14.46
N ALA A 237 -3.41 -12.70 -14.21
CA ALA A 237 -3.24 -14.01 -13.58
C ALA A 237 -3.63 -14.01 -12.10
N THR A 238 -3.62 -12.86 -11.45
CA THR A 238 -3.98 -12.72 -10.04
C THR A 238 -5.50 -12.58 -9.85
N PRO A 239 -6.07 -13.06 -8.72
CA PRO A 239 -7.50 -12.88 -8.45
C PRO A 239 -7.94 -11.43 -8.33
N SER A 240 -7.06 -10.54 -7.83
CA SER A 240 -7.30 -9.10 -7.79
C SER A 240 -6.98 -8.49 -9.16
N PRO A 241 -7.80 -7.56 -9.67
CA PRO A 241 -7.56 -6.84 -10.93
C PRO A 241 -6.35 -5.88 -10.86
N ASN A 242 -5.79 -5.70 -9.66
CA ASN A 242 -4.75 -4.70 -9.37
C ASN A 242 -3.41 -5.33 -9.01
N SER A 243 -3.39 -6.32 -8.10
CA SER A 243 -2.15 -6.91 -7.56
C SER A 243 -1.17 -7.41 -8.63
N GLY A 244 -1.67 -8.00 -9.73
CA GLY A 244 -0.83 -8.54 -10.79
C GLY A 244 0.00 -7.50 -11.53
N TRP A 245 -0.42 -6.24 -11.57
CA TRP A 245 0.30 -5.18 -12.29
C TRP A 245 1.70 -4.89 -11.70
N PRO A 246 1.84 -4.47 -10.42
CA PRO A 246 3.15 -4.22 -9.83
C PRO A 246 3.98 -5.49 -9.64
N MET A 247 3.34 -6.63 -9.36
CA MET A 247 4.05 -7.91 -9.17
C MET A 247 4.66 -8.40 -10.48
N ALA A 248 3.91 -8.41 -11.58
CA ALA A 248 4.42 -8.84 -12.88
C ALA A 248 5.44 -7.84 -13.44
N ALA A 249 5.25 -6.53 -13.21
CA ALA A 249 6.27 -5.52 -13.54
C ALA A 249 7.59 -5.83 -12.82
N SER A 250 7.55 -6.05 -11.50
CA SER A 250 8.73 -6.35 -10.70
C SER A 250 9.40 -7.67 -11.10
N ALA A 251 8.60 -8.71 -11.36
CA ALA A 251 9.08 -9.99 -11.89
C ALA A 251 9.82 -9.82 -13.23
N GLY A 252 9.24 -9.04 -14.16
CA GLY A 252 9.86 -8.73 -15.46
C GLY A 252 11.14 -7.90 -15.35
N ALA A 253 11.18 -6.92 -14.45
CA ALA A 253 12.37 -6.12 -14.17
C ALA A 253 13.52 -6.96 -13.61
N LEU A 254 13.21 -7.92 -12.76
CA LEU A 254 14.17 -8.82 -12.10
C LEU A 254 14.54 -10.04 -12.95
N GLY A 255 13.70 -10.39 -13.93
CA GLY A 255 13.85 -11.58 -14.77
C GLY A 255 13.57 -12.87 -14.01
N ILE A 256 12.62 -12.85 -13.08
CA ILE A 256 12.29 -13.98 -12.19
C ILE A 256 10.83 -14.40 -12.35
N ARG A 257 10.56 -15.67 -12.06
CA ARG A 257 9.23 -16.24 -11.91
C ARG A 257 8.72 -15.96 -10.50
N LEU A 258 7.52 -15.42 -10.38
CA LEU A 258 6.83 -15.32 -9.09
C LEU A 258 5.64 -16.29 -9.08
N GLU A 259 5.43 -16.99 -7.97
CA GLU A 259 4.40 -18.01 -7.86
C GLU A 259 3.74 -17.99 -6.49
N LYS A 260 2.41 -18.07 -6.53
CA LYS A 260 1.57 -18.49 -5.41
C LYS A 260 1.06 -19.91 -5.71
N PRO A 261 1.62 -20.96 -5.07
CA PRO A 261 1.31 -22.35 -5.42
C PRO A 261 -0.19 -22.65 -5.37
N GLY A 262 -0.73 -23.20 -6.45
CA GLY A 262 -2.15 -23.53 -6.59
C GLY A 262 -3.07 -22.35 -6.90
N PHE A 263 -2.52 -21.14 -7.11
CA PHE A 263 -3.31 -19.95 -7.46
C PHE A 263 -2.87 -19.30 -8.75
N TYR A 264 -1.60 -18.89 -8.86
CA TYR A 264 -1.09 -18.20 -10.05
C TYR A 264 0.42 -18.30 -10.18
N VAL A 265 0.88 -18.03 -11.40
CA VAL A 265 2.29 -17.89 -11.78
C VAL A 265 2.41 -16.61 -12.63
N LEU A 266 3.43 -15.79 -12.34
CA LEU A 266 3.77 -14.59 -13.10
C LEU A 266 5.16 -14.78 -13.71
N VAL A 267 5.30 -14.40 -14.99
CA VAL A 267 6.56 -14.50 -15.74
C VAL A 267 7.09 -15.93 -15.70
N GLU A 268 6.30 -16.85 -16.25
CA GLU A 268 6.56 -18.30 -16.21
C GLU A 268 7.90 -18.67 -16.85
N GLU A 269 8.29 -17.98 -17.92
CA GLU A 269 9.61 -18.07 -18.56
C GLU A 269 10.78 -17.54 -17.70
N GLY A 270 10.52 -16.91 -16.55
CA GLY A 270 11.53 -16.42 -15.65
C GLY A 270 12.23 -17.56 -14.90
N ARG A 271 13.46 -17.31 -14.44
CA ARG A 271 14.13 -18.27 -13.54
C ARG A 271 13.46 -18.27 -12.17
N GLU A 272 13.61 -19.36 -11.42
CA GLU A 272 13.19 -19.38 -10.03
C GLU A 272 13.87 -18.26 -9.21
N PRO A 273 13.14 -17.65 -8.26
CA PRO A 273 13.68 -16.58 -7.44
C PRO A 273 14.62 -17.17 -6.38
N ASP A 274 15.76 -16.52 -6.20
CA ASP A 274 16.71 -16.84 -5.14
C ASP A 274 16.71 -15.72 -4.10
N THR A 275 17.12 -16.03 -2.88
CA THR A 275 17.22 -15.10 -1.75
C THR A 275 17.99 -13.81 -2.09
N ALA A 276 19.00 -13.90 -2.96
CA ALA A 276 19.74 -12.76 -3.48
C ALA A 276 18.89 -11.76 -4.30
N ASP A 277 17.69 -12.17 -4.73
CA ASP A 277 16.74 -11.30 -5.42
C ASP A 277 15.95 -10.41 -4.47
N VAL A 278 15.84 -10.73 -3.17
CA VAL A 278 15.13 -9.84 -2.23
C VAL A 278 15.84 -8.48 -2.12
N PRO A 279 17.17 -8.39 -1.93
CA PRO A 279 17.89 -7.11 -2.00
C PRO A 279 17.74 -6.39 -3.34
N ARG A 280 17.61 -7.12 -4.47
CA ARG A 280 17.41 -6.52 -5.79
C ARG A 280 16.00 -5.93 -5.94
N ALA A 281 14.99 -6.65 -5.48
CA ALA A 281 13.60 -6.19 -5.43
C ALA A 281 13.45 -4.97 -4.50
N LEU A 282 14.14 -4.97 -3.36
CA LEU A 282 14.18 -3.82 -2.45
C LEU A 282 14.77 -2.58 -3.13
N ARG A 283 15.91 -2.71 -3.82
CA ARG A 283 16.49 -1.57 -4.56
C ARG A 283 15.57 -1.07 -5.67
N LEU A 284 14.92 -1.99 -6.38
CA LEU A 284 13.94 -1.64 -7.42
C LEU A 284 12.77 -0.85 -6.82
N MET A 285 12.17 -1.33 -5.72
CA MET A 285 11.07 -0.63 -5.07
C MET A 285 11.50 0.68 -4.43
N GLN A 286 12.68 0.75 -3.82
CA GLN A 286 13.22 2.02 -3.28
C GLN A 286 13.39 3.07 -4.37
N ALA A 287 13.86 2.68 -5.57
CA ALA A 287 13.93 3.58 -6.71
C ALA A 287 12.53 3.99 -7.21
N ALA A 288 11.56 3.06 -7.29
CA ALA A 288 10.18 3.39 -7.65
C ALA A 288 9.49 4.32 -6.63
N ILE A 289 9.76 4.13 -5.34
CA ILE A 289 9.31 5.01 -4.26
C ILE A 289 9.95 6.39 -4.41
N ALA A 290 11.26 6.47 -4.64
CA ALA A 290 11.94 7.75 -4.85
C ALA A 290 11.37 8.51 -6.06
N LEU A 291 11.08 7.82 -7.17
CA LEU A 291 10.40 8.39 -8.33
C LEU A 291 8.98 8.87 -8.00
N THR A 292 8.23 8.10 -7.19
CA THR A 292 6.91 8.51 -6.70
C THR A 292 6.99 9.80 -5.90
N LEU A 293 7.92 9.88 -4.94
CA LEU A 293 8.12 11.05 -4.10
C LEU A 293 8.55 12.26 -4.94
N ALA A 294 9.50 12.09 -5.87
CA ALA A 294 9.96 13.16 -6.75
C ALA A 294 8.83 13.69 -7.66
N ALA A 295 8.05 12.79 -8.26
CA ALA A 295 6.89 13.18 -9.07
C ALA A 295 5.83 13.90 -8.22
N SER A 296 5.59 13.44 -7.00
CA SER A 296 4.66 14.05 -6.05
C SER A 296 5.08 15.47 -5.68
N LEU A 297 6.37 15.67 -5.37
CA LEU A 297 6.93 17.00 -5.08
C LEU A 297 6.80 17.95 -6.27
N LEU A 298 7.09 17.48 -7.48
CA LEU A 298 6.92 18.28 -8.69
C LEU A 298 5.46 18.69 -8.90
N ILE A 299 4.53 17.74 -8.76
CA ILE A 299 3.09 17.99 -8.92
C ILE A 299 2.59 18.99 -7.88
N LEU A 300 2.90 18.79 -6.60
CA LEU A 300 2.50 19.70 -5.52
C LEU A 300 3.10 21.10 -5.72
N SER A 301 4.37 21.18 -6.13
CA SER A 301 5.00 22.46 -6.45
C SER A 301 4.25 23.17 -7.58
N ILE A 302 3.88 22.47 -8.66
CA ILE A 302 3.11 23.07 -9.76
C ILE A 302 1.72 23.52 -9.31
N ILE A 303 1.01 22.70 -8.52
CA ILE A 303 -0.33 23.01 -8.01
C ILE A 303 -0.29 24.30 -7.20
N PHE A 304 0.70 24.44 -6.31
CA PHE A 304 0.74 25.54 -5.35
C PHE A 304 1.47 26.78 -5.84
N ILE A 305 2.42 26.67 -6.77
CA ILE A 305 2.99 27.82 -7.49
C ILE A 305 1.94 28.50 -8.37
N ARG A 306 1.02 27.74 -8.97
CA ARG A 306 -0.08 28.30 -9.81
C ARG A 306 -1.24 28.89 -9.01
N SER A 307 -1.24 28.72 -7.70
CA SER A 307 -2.29 29.21 -6.80
C SER A 307 -1.95 30.57 -6.16
N GLU A 308 -0.80 31.14 -6.53
CA GLU A 308 -0.34 32.50 -6.18
C GLU A 308 -0.52 33.43 -7.37
#